data_AF-A0A5P9NJA4-F1
#
_entry.id   AF-A0A5P9NJA4-F1
#
_cell.length_a   1.000
_cell.length_b   1.000
_cell.length_c   1.000
_cell.angle_alpha   90.00
_cell.angle_beta   90.00
_cell.angle_gamma   90.00
#
_symmetry.space_group_name_H-M   'P 1'
#
loop_
_entity.id
_entity.type
_entity.pdbx_description
1 polymer ?
#
loop_
_entity_poly.entity_id
_entity_poly.type
_entity_poly.pdbx_seq_one_letter_code
_entity_poly.pdbx_strand_id
1 'polypeptide(L)'
;MSEEQDMITDIEVPINLKYNFTAGAAATRFLTQVKKGVLTGQRCPECAQVYIPPRGSCPACGCATEEEVELADKATVQSFTIVSIPIPNNPIQPPYIIANLVADGANISFLHLISECVNEDVHIGQRVQAEWKPEEEWTHAMDNIRYFKPIDEPTVPVDMIGKLPVTGLEG
;
A
#
# COMPACT_ATOMS: atom_id res chain seq x y z
N MET A 1 39.47 21.54 -50.67
CA MET A 1 40.01 20.51 -49.76
C MET A 1 38.86 20.13 -48.84
N SER A 2 38.22 18.99 -49.11
CA SER A 2 37.09 18.50 -48.33
C SER A 2 37.60 17.98 -46.99
N GLU A 3 37.09 18.51 -45.89
CA GLU A 3 37.37 18.02 -44.55
C GLU A 3 36.91 16.56 -44.44
N GLU A 4 37.83 15.67 -44.10
CA GLU A 4 37.58 14.25 -43.85
C GLU A 4 36.89 14.17 -42.48
N GLN A 5 35.59 13.84 -42.46
CA GLN A 5 34.81 13.78 -41.23
C GLN A 5 35.10 12.47 -40.48
N ASP A 6 35.49 12.58 -39.21
CA ASP A 6 35.76 11.44 -38.33
C ASP A 6 34.56 10.50 -38.19
N MET A 7 34.82 9.20 -38.10
CA MET A 7 33.79 8.15 -37.99
C MET A 7 33.03 8.25 -36.66
N ILE A 8 31.70 8.39 -36.69
CA ILE A 8 30.86 8.35 -35.49
C ILE A 8 30.81 6.92 -34.93
N THR A 9 31.27 6.72 -33.70
CA THR A 9 31.29 5.40 -33.01
C THR A 9 30.08 5.15 -32.12
N ASP A 10 29.46 6.22 -31.59
CA ASP A 10 28.41 6.15 -30.60
C ASP A 10 27.40 7.28 -30.79
N ILE A 11 26.13 7.01 -30.45
CA ILE A 11 25.06 8.00 -30.42
C ILE A 11 24.26 7.81 -29.14
N GLU A 12 24.14 8.87 -28.34
CA GLU A 12 23.25 8.92 -27.19
C GLU A 12 21.90 9.50 -27.61
N VAL A 13 20.86 8.67 -27.61
CA VAL A 13 19.48 9.09 -27.90
C VAL A 13 18.60 8.78 -26.68
N PRO A 14 18.13 9.79 -25.93
CA PRO A 14 17.25 9.53 -24.79
C PRO A 14 15.88 9.03 -25.27
N ILE A 15 15.59 7.75 -25.00
CA ILE A 15 14.29 7.14 -25.31
C ILE A 15 13.29 7.51 -24.22
N ASN A 16 12.26 8.28 -24.58
CA ASN A 16 11.16 8.63 -23.69
C ASN A 16 9.88 7.91 -24.13
N LEU A 17 9.32 7.05 -23.28
CA LEU A 17 8.07 6.35 -23.54
C LEU A 17 6.91 7.07 -22.82
N LYS A 18 5.97 7.63 -23.58
CA LYS A 18 4.68 8.10 -23.05
C LYS A 18 3.65 6.99 -23.22
N TYR A 19 3.11 6.47 -22.12
CA TYR A 19 2.06 5.47 -22.14
C TYR A 19 0.97 5.81 -21.13
N ASN A 20 -0.26 5.42 -21.44
CA ASN A 20 -1.37 5.48 -20.50
C ASN A 20 -1.47 4.13 -19.80
N PHE A 21 -1.19 4.10 -18.51
CA PHE A 21 -1.39 2.91 -17.70
C PHE A 21 -2.87 2.78 -17.34
N THR A 22 -3.48 1.64 -17.67
CA THR A 22 -4.85 1.31 -17.25
C THR A 22 -4.78 0.21 -16.21
N ALA A 23 -5.54 0.36 -15.13
CA ALA A 23 -5.64 -0.67 -14.10
C ALA A 23 -6.13 -2.00 -14.72
N GLY A 24 -5.42 -3.09 -14.43
CA GLY A 24 -5.87 -4.44 -14.78
C GLY A 24 -7.10 -4.86 -13.97
N ALA A 25 -7.72 -5.98 -14.32
CA ALA A 25 -9.01 -6.41 -13.74
C ALA A 25 -9.03 -6.43 -12.20
N ALA A 26 -7.98 -6.96 -11.56
CA ALA A 26 -7.88 -7.00 -10.09
C ALA A 26 -7.75 -5.61 -9.47
N ALA A 27 -6.88 -4.76 -10.01
CA ALA A 27 -6.71 -3.38 -9.55
C ALA A 27 -8.01 -2.56 -9.76
N THR A 28 -8.70 -2.73 -10.89
CA THR A 28 -9.98 -2.06 -11.16
C THR A 28 -11.05 -2.44 -10.14
N ARG A 29 -11.17 -3.73 -9.79
CA ARG A 29 -12.09 -4.17 -8.73
C ARG A 29 -11.76 -3.53 -7.38
N PHE A 30 -10.49 -3.61 -6.98
CA PHE A 30 -10.01 -2.99 -5.74
C PHE A 30 -10.31 -1.50 -5.67
N LEU A 31 -9.93 -0.72 -6.69
CA LEU A 31 -10.18 0.73 -6.73
C LEU A 31 -11.67 1.07 -6.80
N THR A 32 -12.52 0.15 -7.27
CA THR A 32 -13.98 0.30 -7.22
C THR A 32 -14.51 0.10 -5.80
N GLN A 33 -13.94 -0.82 -5.03
CA GLN A 33 -14.31 -1.03 -3.62
C GLN A 33 -13.77 0.09 -2.72
N VAL A 34 -12.55 0.58 -2.96
CA VAL A 34 -11.98 1.73 -2.25
C VAL A 34 -12.85 2.99 -2.40
N LYS A 35 -13.46 3.19 -3.57
CA LYS A 35 -14.44 4.28 -3.78
C LYS A 35 -15.69 4.15 -2.92
N LYS A 36 -16.02 2.93 -2.46
CA LYS A 36 -17.14 2.64 -1.56
C LYS A 36 -16.74 2.59 -0.09
N GLY A 37 -15.49 2.93 0.24
CA GLY A 37 -14.98 2.86 1.61
C GLY A 37 -14.66 1.44 2.07
N VAL A 38 -14.48 0.48 1.15
CA VAL A 38 -14.23 -0.93 1.49
C VAL A 38 -12.83 -1.34 1.04
N LEU A 39 -12.03 -1.83 1.98
CA LEU A 39 -10.75 -2.47 1.67
C LEU A 39 -10.99 -3.92 1.30
N THR A 40 -10.44 -4.35 0.16
CA THR A 40 -10.54 -5.73 -0.30
C THR A 40 -9.17 -6.27 -0.67
N GLY A 41 -8.96 -7.55 -0.36
CA GLY A 41 -7.83 -8.32 -0.84
C GLY A 41 -8.29 -9.42 -1.80
N GLN A 42 -7.31 -10.11 -2.40
CA GLN A 42 -7.60 -11.33 -3.15
C GLN A 42 -6.91 -12.54 -2.56
N ARG A 43 -7.67 -13.62 -2.37
CA ARG A 43 -7.20 -14.88 -1.77
C ARG A 43 -6.64 -15.82 -2.83
N CYS A 44 -5.50 -16.41 -2.51
CA CYS A 44 -4.93 -17.51 -3.27
C CYS A 44 -5.68 -18.82 -3.00
N PRO A 45 -6.17 -19.54 -4.02
CA PRO A 45 -6.84 -20.82 -3.82
C PRO A 45 -5.92 -21.94 -3.32
N GLU A 46 -4.60 -21.81 -3.53
CA GLU A 46 -3.62 -22.83 -3.13
C GLU A 46 -3.04 -22.60 -1.73
N CYS A 47 -2.47 -21.40 -1.48
CA CYS A 47 -1.80 -21.09 -0.22
C CYS A 47 -2.67 -20.30 0.77
N ALA A 48 -3.92 -20.00 0.41
CA ALA A 48 -4.89 -19.24 1.20
C ALA A 48 -4.47 -17.81 1.59
N GLN A 49 -3.32 -17.32 1.14
CA GLN A 49 -2.83 -15.96 1.42
C GLN A 49 -3.72 -14.91 0.74
N VAL A 50 -3.97 -13.81 1.44
CA VAL A 50 -4.80 -12.67 1.00
C VAL A 50 -3.90 -11.45 0.74
N TYR A 51 -3.95 -10.94 -0.49
CA TYR A 51 -3.06 -9.87 -0.95
C TYR A 51 -3.80 -8.52 -1.11
N ILE A 52 -3.18 -7.45 -0.63
CA ILE A 52 -3.61 -6.05 -0.78
C ILE A 52 -2.41 -5.15 -1.14
N PRO A 53 -2.51 -4.25 -2.12
CA PRO A 53 -3.51 -4.25 -3.20
C PRO A 53 -3.41 -5.53 -4.04
N PRO A 54 -4.54 -6.06 -4.53
CA PRO A 54 -4.54 -7.30 -5.29
C PRO A 54 -3.95 -7.12 -6.68
N ARG A 55 -3.20 -8.13 -7.14
CA ARG A 55 -2.58 -8.16 -8.48
C ARG A 55 -3.29 -9.08 -9.47
N GLY A 56 -4.22 -9.92 -9.03
CA GLY A 56 -4.87 -10.94 -9.86
C GLY A 56 -4.08 -12.25 -9.96
N SER A 57 -2.91 -12.34 -9.33
CA SER A 57 -2.12 -13.56 -9.25
C SER A 57 -1.37 -13.65 -7.93
N CYS A 58 -1.15 -14.88 -7.48
CA CYS A 58 -0.37 -15.19 -6.29
C CYS A 58 1.13 -15.15 -6.66
N PRO A 59 1.95 -14.28 -6.03
CA PRO A 59 3.38 -14.22 -6.31
C PRO A 59 4.15 -15.47 -5.84
N ALA A 60 3.59 -16.25 -4.90
CA ALA A 60 4.21 -17.47 -4.39
C ALA A 60 3.86 -18.72 -5.23
N CYS A 61 2.59 -18.87 -5.61
CA CYS A 61 2.10 -20.06 -6.33
C CYS A 61 2.07 -19.87 -7.86
N GLY A 62 2.02 -18.63 -8.35
CA GLY A 62 1.88 -18.32 -9.77
C GLY A 62 0.46 -18.51 -10.32
N CYS A 63 -0.51 -18.93 -9.50
CA CYS A 63 -1.90 -19.12 -9.89
C CYS A 63 -2.69 -17.79 -9.89
N ALA A 64 -3.82 -17.76 -10.59
CA ALA A 64 -4.73 -16.62 -10.54
C ALA A 64 -5.40 -16.50 -9.15
N THR A 65 -5.65 -15.27 -8.71
CA THR A 65 -6.43 -14.98 -7.50
C THR A 65 -7.75 -14.33 -7.90
N GLU A 66 -8.87 -15.00 -7.65
CA GLU A 66 -10.19 -14.55 -8.09
C GLU A 66 -11.12 -14.20 -6.91
N GLU A 67 -11.03 -14.94 -5.81
CA GLU A 67 -11.81 -14.69 -4.59
C GLU A 67 -11.44 -13.34 -3.97
N GLU A 68 -12.42 -12.44 -3.90
CA GLU A 68 -12.31 -11.15 -3.21
C GLU A 68 -12.70 -11.34 -1.75
N VAL A 69 -11.86 -10.85 -0.84
CA VAL A 69 -12.06 -10.93 0.61
C VAL A 69 -12.10 -9.51 1.15
N GLU A 70 -13.16 -9.20 1.89
CA GLU A 70 -13.25 -7.94 2.62
C GLU A 70 -12.27 -7.93 3.79
N LEU A 71 -11.56 -6.82 3.96
CA LEU A 71 -10.55 -6.62 4.99
C LEU A 71 -11.03 -5.56 5.97
N ALA A 72 -10.54 -5.62 7.20
CA ALA A 72 -10.84 -4.57 8.17
C ALA A 72 -10.16 -3.25 7.78
N ASP A 73 -10.72 -2.15 8.28
CA ASP A 73 -10.08 -0.83 8.31
C ASP A 73 -9.02 -0.72 9.41
N LYS A 74 -8.88 -1.75 10.25
CA LYS A 74 -7.82 -1.92 11.24
C LYS A 74 -6.61 -2.62 10.65
N ALA A 75 -5.43 -2.18 11.06
CA ALA A 75 -4.17 -2.71 10.60
C ALA A 75 -3.12 -2.73 11.72
N THR A 76 -2.02 -3.42 11.45
CA THR A 76 -0.86 -3.53 12.34
C THR A 76 0.38 -2.96 11.69
N VAL A 77 1.15 -2.16 12.44
CA VAL A 77 2.45 -1.64 11.98
C VAL A 77 3.47 -2.76 11.88
N GLN A 78 3.86 -3.15 10.67
CA GLN A 78 4.90 -4.15 10.44
C GLN A 78 6.31 -3.53 10.44
N SER A 79 6.44 -2.35 9.85
CA SER A 79 7.65 -1.53 9.88
C SER A 79 7.30 -0.08 9.57
N PHE A 80 8.14 0.87 9.96
CA PHE A 80 7.89 2.28 9.71
C PHE A 80 9.19 3.08 9.60
N THR A 81 9.09 4.29 9.08
CA THR A 81 10.15 5.28 9.11
C THR A 81 9.59 6.67 9.38
N ILE A 82 10.35 7.49 10.07
CA ILE A 82 10.04 8.89 10.33
C ILE A 82 10.83 9.72 9.31
N VAL A 83 10.11 10.38 8.40
CA VAL A 83 10.69 11.21 7.36
C VAL A 83 10.84 12.62 7.90
N SER A 84 12.07 13.00 8.26
CA SER A 84 12.39 14.31 8.85
C SER A 84 12.87 15.36 7.82
N ILE A 85 13.26 14.93 6.63
CA ILE A 85 13.81 15.81 5.58
C ILE A 85 12.80 15.93 4.44
N PRO A 86 12.54 17.15 3.91
CA PRO A 86 11.56 17.35 2.86
C PRO A 86 12.02 16.69 1.56
N ILE A 87 11.07 16.05 0.88
CA ILE A 87 11.28 15.48 -0.45
C ILE A 87 10.78 16.52 -1.47
N PRO A 88 11.60 16.93 -2.46
CA PRO A 88 11.17 17.90 -3.47
C PRO A 88 9.85 17.49 -4.15
N ASN A 89 8.91 18.43 -4.25
CA ASN A 89 7.58 18.25 -4.83
C ASN A 89 6.64 17.27 -4.10
N ASN A 90 6.97 16.82 -2.89
CA ASN A 90 6.05 16.03 -2.09
C ASN A 90 5.05 16.97 -1.37
N PRO A 91 3.72 16.77 -1.51
CA PRO A 91 2.74 17.58 -0.79
C PRO A 91 2.82 17.41 0.74
N ILE A 92 3.32 16.27 1.24
CA ILE A 92 3.39 15.97 2.67
C ILE A 92 4.65 16.58 3.29
N GLN A 93 4.48 17.38 4.34
CA GLN A 93 5.57 18.08 5.01
C GLN A 93 6.12 17.28 6.20
N PRO A 94 7.45 17.18 6.37
CA PRO A 94 8.08 16.61 7.57
C PRO A 94 7.76 17.37 8.87
N PRO A 95 7.88 16.71 10.03
CA PRO A 95 8.14 15.27 10.20
C PRO A 95 6.85 14.46 10.08
N TYR A 96 6.86 13.38 9.28
CA TYR A 96 5.73 12.46 9.16
C TYR A 96 6.17 11.00 9.18
N ILE A 97 5.22 10.11 9.51
CA ILE A 97 5.46 8.68 9.55
C ILE A 97 4.88 8.04 8.30
N ILE A 98 5.69 7.19 7.66
CA ILE A 98 5.21 6.24 6.65
C ILE A 98 5.49 4.83 7.15
N ALA A 99 4.48 3.97 7.05
CA ALA A 99 4.52 2.63 7.60
C ALA A 99 4.05 1.58 6.60
N ASN A 100 4.66 0.40 6.67
CA ASN A 100 4.10 -0.83 6.12
C ASN A 100 3.05 -1.34 7.11
N LEU A 101 1.80 -1.26 6.71
CA LEU A 101 0.65 -1.67 7.50
C LEU A 101 0.10 -2.97 6.95
N VAL A 102 -0.24 -3.90 7.84
CA VAL A 102 -0.92 -5.15 7.48
C VAL A 102 -2.34 -5.08 8.00
N ALA A 103 -3.31 -4.95 7.10
CA ALA A 103 -4.73 -4.96 7.45
C ALA A 103 -5.14 -6.31 8.03
N ASP A 104 -6.09 -6.32 8.95
CA ASP A 104 -6.62 -7.55 9.51
C ASP A 104 -7.31 -8.38 8.42
N GLY A 105 -7.03 -9.68 8.39
CA GLY A 105 -7.43 -10.58 7.31
C GLY A 105 -6.50 -10.60 6.09
N ALA A 106 -5.51 -9.71 6.02
CA ALA A 106 -4.49 -9.72 4.97
C ALA A 106 -3.20 -10.41 5.45
N ASN A 107 -2.38 -10.88 4.50
CA ASN A 107 -1.09 -11.50 4.80
C ASN A 107 0.12 -10.72 4.25
N ILE A 108 -0.12 -9.56 3.63
CA ILE A 108 0.92 -8.68 3.10
C ILE A 108 0.68 -7.24 3.56
N SER A 109 1.76 -6.48 3.67
CA SER A 109 1.69 -5.07 3.99
C SER A 109 1.42 -4.20 2.77
N PHE A 110 0.84 -3.03 3.00
CA PHE A 110 0.82 -1.91 2.09
C PHE A 110 1.35 -0.66 2.77
N LEU A 111 1.81 0.31 2.00
CA LEU A 111 2.36 1.55 2.54
C LEU A 111 1.24 2.56 2.79
N HIS A 112 1.24 3.16 3.98
CA HIS A 112 0.38 4.29 4.29
C HIS A 112 1.00 5.21 5.35
N LEU A 113 0.46 6.42 5.45
CA LEU A 113 0.81 7.38 6.51
C LEU A 113 0.20 7.00 7.85
N ILE A 114 0.94 7.29 8.93
CA ILE A 114 0.42 7.32 10.30
C ILE A 114 0.39 8.78 10.77
N SER A 115 -0.69 9.17 11.46
CA SER A 115 -0.87 10.52 12.01
C SER A 115 -1.65 10.45 13.34
N GLU A 116 -1.93 11.62 13.91
CA GLU A 116 -2.61 11.79 15.21
C GLU A 116 -1.88 11.13 16.39
N CYS A 117 -0.56 11.04 16.30
CA CYS A 117 0.29 10.53 17.37
C CYS A 117 1.62 11.26 17.43
N VAL A 118 2.34 11.10 18.54
CA VAL A 118 3.74 11.53 18.66
C VAL A 118 4.59 10.56 17.84
N ASN A 119 5.47 11.07 16.99
CA ASN A 119 6.22 10.24 16.03
C ASN A 119 7.09 9.20 16.73
N GLU A 120 7.66 9.56 17.87
CA GLU A 120 8.54 8.73 18.69
C GLU A 120 7.82 7.59 19.40
N ASP A 121 6.49 7.66 19.55
CA ASP A 121 5.69 6.63 20.23
C ASP A 121 5.31 5.47 19.29
N VAL A 122 5.53 5.64 17.98
CA VAL A 122 5.22 4.60 17.00
C VAL A 122 6.20 3.45 17.10
N HIS A 123 5.66 2.22 17.09
CA HIS A 123 6.44 1.01 17.24
C HIS A 123 5.86 -0.15 16.42
N ILE A 124 6.70 -1.15 16.14
CA ILE A 124 6.29 -2.37 15.42
C ILE A 124 5.29 -3.15 16.29
N GLY A 125 4.23 -3.68 15.67
CA GLY A 125 3.14 -4.38 16.34
C GLY A 125 2.01 -3.47 16.80
N GLN A 126 2.18 -2.14 16.72
CA GLN A 126 1.15 -1.19 17.11
C GLN A 126 -0.10 -1.33 16.25
N ARG A 127 -1.26 -1.27 16.90
CA ARG A 127 -2.59 -1.32 16.28
C ARG A 127 -2.98 0.07 15.80
N VAL A 128 -3.49 0.13 14.58
CA VAL A 128 -3.91 1.38 13.95
C VAL A 128 -5.22 1.19 13.20
N GLN A 129 -5.99 2.26 13.02
CA GLN A 129 -7.23 2.26 12.26
C GLN A 129 -7.20 3.34 11.17
N ALA A 130 -7.74 3.04 9.99
CA ALA A 130 -7.85 3.99 8.90
C ALA A 130 -8.76 5.16 9.28
N GLU A 131 -8.31 6.37 9.00
CA GLU A 131 -9.16 7.55 8.97
C GLU A 131 -9.42 7.95 7.52
N TRP A 132 -10.68 7.93 7.13
CA TRP A 132 -11.13 8.19 5.76
C TRP A 132 -11.44 9.67 5.57
N LYS A 133 -11.31 10.15 4.34
CA LYS A 133 -11.88 11.44 3.92
C LYS A 133 -13.41 11.39 4.06
N PRO A 134 -14.11 12.54 4.08
CA PRO A 134 -15.55 12.57 3.86
C PRO A 134 -15.93 11.79 2.60
N GLU A 135 -17.05 11.06 2.64
CA GLU A 135 -17.48 10.17 1.55
C GLU A 135 -17.65 10.91 0.21
N GLU A 136 -18.01 12.19 0.26
CA GLU A 136 -18.17 13.06 -0.91
C GLU A 136 -16.87 13.29 -1.68
N GLU A 137 -15.72 13.11 -1.03
CA GLU A 137 -14.39 13.26 -1.61
C GLU A 137 -13.82 11.92 -2.13
N TRP A 138 -14.51 10.80 -1.96
CA TRP A 138 -13.98 9.49 -2.32
C TRP A 138 -13.88 9.29 -3.84
N THR A 139 -12.68 8.90 -4.27
CA THR A 139 -12.36 8.59 -5.66
C THR A 139 -11.89 7.14 -5.81
N HIS A 140 -11.29 6.79 -6.95
CA HIS A 140 -10.71 5.47 -7.22
C HIS A 140 -9.23 5.43 -6.80
N ALA A 141 -8.92 5.85 -5.56
CA ALA A 141 -7.55 5.98 -5.10
C ALA A 141 -7.42 5.73 -3.60
N MET A 142 -6.26 5.19 -3.20
CA MET A 142 -5.98 4.86 -1.80
C MET A 142 -5.88 6.09 -0.88
N ASP A 143 -5.65 7.27 -1.45
CA ASP A 143 -5.65 8.52 -0.69
C ASP A 143 -7.05 8.93 -0.22
N ASN A 144 -8.11 8.16 -0.52
CA ASN A 144 -9.37 8.23 0.22
C ASN A 144 -9.17 7.99 1.72
N ILE A 145 -8.17 7.16 2.10
CA ILE A 145 -7.69 7.09 3.48
C ILE A 145 -6.68 8.22 3.66
N ARG A 146 -6.94 9.12 4.61
CA ARG A 146 -6.05 10.26 4.89
C ARG A 146 -4.77 9.79 5.56
N TYR A 147 -4.91 8.91 6.54
CA TYR A 147 -3.86 8.31 7.34
C TYR A 147 -4.46 7.20 8.20
N PHE A 148 -3.60 6.44 8.86
CA PHE A 148 -3.97 5.56 9.96
C PHE A 148 -3.63 6.24 11.28
N LYS A 149 -4.47 6.09 12.29
CA LYS A 149 -4.24 6.60 13.65
C LYS A 149 -4.06 5.43 14.63
N PRO A 150 -3.15 5.52 15.61
CA PRO A 150 -3.07 4.52 16.67
C PRO A 150 -4.38 4.35 17.43
N ILE A 151 -4.66 3.11 17.84
CA ILE A 151 -5.82 2.77 18.66
C ILE A 151 -5.37 2.09 19.95
N ASP A 152 -6.21 2.17 20.98
CA ASP A 152 -5.97 1.56 22.29
C ASP A 152 -6.32 0.06 22.26
N GLU A 153 -5.50 -0.69 21.52
CA GLU A 153 -5.52 -2.15 21.47
C GLU A 153 -4.13 -2.71 21.83
N PRO A 154 -4.06 -3.93 22.40
CA PRO A 154 -2.77 -4.55 22.72
C PRO A 154 -1.85 -4.65 21.49
N THR A 155 -0.55 -4.44 21.71
CA THR A 155 0.47 -4.62 20.67
C THR A 155 0.48 -6.07 20.17
N VAL A 156 0.46 -6.24 18.85
CA VAL A 156 0.53 -7.55 18.19
C VAL A 156 1.97 -8.07 18.27
N PRO A 157 2.20 -9.32 18.70
CA PRO A 157 3.50 -9.97 18.59
C PRO A 157 4.00 -10.00 17.14
N VAL A 158 5.30 -9.76 16.92
CA VAL A 158 5.88 -9.63 15.56
C VAL A 158 5.61 -10.85 14.68
N ASP A 159 5.61 -12.05 15.27
CA ASP A 159 5.36 -13.31 14.58
C ASP A 159 3.88 -13.54 14.19
N MET A 160 2.97 -12.73 14.75
CA MET A 160 1.53 -12.75 14.46
C MET A 160 1.12 -11.74 13.38
N ILE A 161 2.00 -10.79 13.02
CA ILE A 161 1.71 -9.78 11.99
C ILE A 161 1.46 -10.48 10.65
N GLY A 162 0.31 -10.21 10.04
CA GLY A 162 -0.14 -10.87 8.80
C GLY A 162 -0.72 -12.27 8.99
N LYS A 163 -1.10 -12.64 10.22
CA LYS A 163 -1.83 -13.87 10.53
C LYS A 163 -3.15 -13.60 11.26
N LEU A 164 -3.49 -12.34 11.50
CA LEU A 164 -4.72 -11.96 12.19
C LEU A 164 -5.94 -12.21 11.28
N PRO A 165 -7.05 -12.76 11.81
CA PRO A 165 -8.31 -12.83 11.10
C PRO A 165 -8.88 -11.42 10.90
N VAL A 166 -9.88 -11.28 10.03
CA VAL A 166 -10.59 -10.00 9.79
C VAL A 166 -11.19 -9.41 11.09
N THR A 167 -11.49 -10.25 12.07
CA THR A 167 -12.01 -9.85 13.39
C THR A 167 -10.96 -9.25 14.34
N GLY A 168 -9.67 -9.30 14.00
CA GLY A 168 -8.57 -8.76 14.81
C GLY A 168 -8.02 -9.73 15.87
N LEU A 169 -7.41 -9.17 16.92
CA LEU A 169 -6.70 -9.90 17.99
C LEU A 169 -7.61 -10.71 18.93
N GLU A 170 -8.87 -10.31 19.10
CA GLU A 170 -9.82 -10.93 20.04
C GLU A 170 -10.88 -11.81 19.34
N GLY A 171 -10.58 -12.25 18.12
CA GLY A 171 -11.41 -13.15 17.31
C GLY A 171 -11.24 -14.63 17.63
#